data_AF-A0AAD6Z8G1-F1
#
_entry.id   AF-A0AAD6Z8G1-F1
#
_cell.length_a   1.000
_cell.length_b   1.000
_cell.length_c   1.000
_cell.angle_alpha   90.00
_cell.angle_beta   90.00
_cell.angle_gamma   90.00
#
_symmetry.space_group_name_H-M   'P 1'
#
loop_
_entity.id
_entity.type
_entity.pdbx_description
1 polymer ?
#
loop_
_entity_poly.entity_id
_entity_poly.type
_entity_poly.pdbx_seq_one_letter_code
_entity_poly.pdbx_strand_id
1 'polypeptide(L)'
;MQSFFLLLAAVLGASAAVAPHAPLVINTPVSAAQCEPLLITWSGGIPPYVMAVQINPIQPLPISGTDVTTDTSFTWIVNATLGQSLVLLVTDEENGSLHTVSSAPFTVIPGGASFVGLDLLIR
;
A
#
# COMPACT_ATOMS: atom_id res chain seq x y z
N MET A 1 65.39 -0.85 -30.28
CA MET A 1 64.70 -1.34 -29.06
C MET A 1 64.30 -0.07 -28.30
N GLN A 2 63.08 0.42 -28.34
CA GLN A 2 61.90 -0.14 -27.69
C GLN A 2 60.66 0.60 -28.24
N SER A 3 59.71 -0.14 -28.83
CA SER A 3 58.41 0.43 -29.25
C SER A 3 57.58 0.81 -28.02
N PHE A 4 57.09 2.04 -27.97
CA PHE A 4 55.99 2.45 -27.11
C PHE A 4 54.67 2.10 -27.80
N PHE A 5 54.09 0.94 -27.45
CA PHE A 5 52.73 0.59 -27.87
C PHE A 5 51.75 1.18 -26.86
N LEU A 6 51.04 2.24 -27.27
CA LEU A 6 49.94 2.87 -26.53
C LEU A 6 48.74 1.92 -26.49
N LEU A 7 48.40 1.41 -25.30
CA LEU A 7 47.19 0.65 -25.03
C LEU A 7 46.06 1.62 -24.63
N LEU A 8 45.20 1.97 -25.58
CA LEU A 8 43.94 2.68 -25.32
C LEU A 8 42.84 1.63 -25.13
N ALA A 9 42.58 1.23 -23.88
CA ALA A 9 41.46 0.36 -23.55
C ALA A 9 40.19 1.21 -23.47
N ALA A 10 39.27 1.03 -24.44
CA ALA A 10 37.95 1.64 -24.42
C ALA A 10 37.10 0.99 -23.30
N VAL A 11 36.82 1.75 -22.24
CA VAL A 11 35.81 1.38 -21.23
C VAL A 11 34.43 1.59 -21.85
N LEU A 12 33.78 0.49 -22.23
CA LEU A 12 32.35 0.45 -22.54
C LEU A 12 31.60 0.44 -21.20
N GLY A 13 31.07 1.59 -20.79
CA GLY A 13 30.17 1.69 -19.65
C GLY A 13 28.81 1.08 -20.01
N ALA A 14 28.48 -0.07 -19.41
CA ALA A 14 27.14 -0.62 -19.48
C ALA A 14 26.23 0.21 -18.56
N SER A 15 25.50 1.17 -19.12
CA SER A 15 24.40 1.82 -18.40
C SER A 15 23.27 0.80 -18.23
N ALA A 16 23.05 0.32 -17.01
CA ALA A 16 21.87 -0.46 -16.70
C ALA A 16 20.63 0.43 -16.95
N ALA A 17 19.86 0.11 -17.98
CA ALA A 17 18.59 0.78 -18.23
C ALA A 17 17.62 0.38 -17.13
N VAL A 18 17.27 1.31 -16.25
CA VAL A 18 16.14 1.16 -15.32
C VAL A 18 14.88 1.18 -16.18
N ALA A 19 14.20 0.04 -16.30
CA ALA A 19 12.89 0.00 -16.94
C ALA A 19 11.92 0.84 -16.08
N PRO A 20 11.07 1.70 -16.68
CA PRO A 20 10.09 2.45 -15.90
C PRO A 20 9.09 1.45 -15.29
N HIS A 21 9.04 1.40 -13.96
CA HIS A 21 7.99 0.68 -13.24
C HIS A 21 6.67 1.47 -13.34
N ALA A 22 5.53 0.76 -13.37
CA ALA A 22 4.24 1.44 -13.33
C ALA A 22 4.06 2.11 -11.96
N PRO A 23 3.50 3.33 -11.89
CA PRO A 23 3.31 4.02 -10.62
C PRO A 23 2.38 3.23 -9.71
N LEU A 24 2.63 3.27 -8.40
CA LEU A 24 1.78 2.65 -7.40
C LEU A 24 0.43 3.38 -7.32
N VAL A 25 -0.67 2.66 -7.51
CA VAL A 25 -2.04 3.19 -7.51
C VAL A 25 -2.97 2.29 -6.71
N ILE A 26 -3.72 2.88 -5.78
CA ILE A 26 -4.72 2.19 -4.95
C ILE A 26 -6.10 2.27 -5.61
N ASN A 27 -6.77 1.13 -5.76
CA ASN A 27 -8.18 1.10 -6.16
C ASN A 27 -9.05 1.48 -4.96
N THR A 28 -9.38 2.78 -4.87
CA THR A 28 -10.10 3.32 -3.72
C THR A 28 -11.53 2.78 -3.68
N PRO A 29 -11.97 2.14 -2.58
CA PRO A 29 -13.37 1.73 -2.42
C PRO A 29 -14.30 2.94 -2.37
N VAL A 30 -15.52 2.80 -2.88
CA VAL A 30 -16.56 3.84 -2.74
C VAL A 30 -16.98 3.98 -1.27
N SER A 31 -17.07 2.85 -0.57
CA SER A 31 -17.47 2.77 0.84
C SER A 31 -17.03 1.43 1.43
N ALA A 32 -16.98 1.34 2.76
CA ALA A 32 -16.74 0.10 3.48
C ALA A 32 -17.98 -0.31 4.29
N ALA A 33 -18.55 -1.48 4.00
CA ALA A 33 -19.68 -2.01 4.77
C ALA A 33 -19.16 -2.58 6.09
N GLN A 34 -19.70 -2.10 7.21
CA GLN A 34 -19.28 -2.54 8.54
C GLN A 34 -19.48 -4.04 8.74
N CYS A 35 -18.57 -4.72 9.44
CA CYS A 35 -18.58 -6.17 9.70
C CYS A 35 -18.42 -7.08 8.48
N GLU A 36 -18.32 -6.52 7.27
CA GLU A 36 -18.21 -7.30 6.05
C GLU A 36 -16.74 -7.39 5.58
N PRO A 37 -16.35 -8.45 4.86
CA PRO A 37 -15.07 -8.49 4.18
C PRO A 37 -15.01 -7.47 3.04
N LEU A 38 -13.97 -6.62 3.06
CA LEU A 38 -13.65 -5.69 1.98
C LEU A 38 -12.33 -6.10 1.33
N LEU A 39 -12.39 -6.39 0.03
CA LEU A 39 -11.20 -6.62 -0.78
C LEU A 39 -10.61 -5.27 -1.21
N ILE A 40 -9.40 -4.99 -0.73
CA ILE A 40 -8.59 -3.83 -1.12
C ILE A 40 -7.57 -4.31 -2.15
N THR A 41 -7.39 -3.56 -3.23
CA THR A 41 -6.42 -3.88 -4.28
C THR A 41 -5.64 -2.65 -4.71
N TRP A 42 -4.41 -2.86 -5.15
CA TRP A 42 -3.56 -1.85 -5.76
C TRP A 42 -2.86 -2.41 -6.99
N SER A 43 -2.19 -1.54 -7.75
CA SER A 43 -1.45 -1.90 -8.96
C SER A 43 -0.22 -1.02 -9.11
N GLY A 44 0.76 -1.49 -9.90
CA GLY A 44 2.06 -0.82 -10.02
C GLY A 44 2.86 -0.86 -8.71
N GLY A 45 3.89 -0.03 -8.65
CA GLY A 45 4.89 -0.08 -7.59
C GLY A 45 5.83 -1.28 -7.71
N ILE A 46 6.73 -1.41 -6.74
CA ILE A 46 7.71 -2.50 -6.66
C ILE A 46 7.57 -3.21 -5.32
N PRO A 47 7.31 -4.54 -5.30
CA PRO A 47 7.26 -5.27 -4.04
C PRO A 47 8.65 -5.25 -3.37
N PRO A 48 8.71 -5.28 -2.03
CA PRO A 48 7.61 -5.56 -1.11
C PRO A 48 6.65 -4.38 -0.83
N TYR A 49 5.43 -4.73 -0.41
CA TYR A 49 4.37 -3.80 -0.04
C TYR A 49 4.01 -3.90 1.45
N VAL A 50 3.59 -2.78 2.02
CA VAL A 50 2.89 -2.69 3.31
C VAL A 50 1.64 -1.83 3.13
N MET A 51 0.47 -2.36 3.47
CA MET A 51 -0.80 -1.63 3.40
C MET A 51 -1.30 -1.31 4.81
N ALA A 52 -1.82 -0.09 4.99
CA ALA A 52 -2.44 0.36 6.22
C ALA A 52 -3.79 1.02 5.95
N VAL A 53 -4.77 0.68 6.77
CA VAL A 53 -6.05 1.37 6.89
C VAL A 53 -5.93 2.39 8.03
N GLN A 54 -6.24 3.65 7.74
CA GLN A 54 -6.14 4.77 8.67
C GLN A 54 -7.47 5.51 8.77
N ILE A 55 -7.66 6.17 9.92
CA ILE A 55 -8.72 7.18 10.06
C ILE A 55 -8.26 8.42 9.29
N ASN A 56 -9.20 9.14 8.69
CA ASN A 56 -8.94 10.45 8.10
C ASN A 56 -9.35 11.57 9.10
N PRO A 57 -8.45 12.49 9.50
CA PRO A 57 -7.05 12.62 9.08
C PRO A 57 -6.14 11.53 9.65
N ILE A 58 -5.07 11.19 8.91
CA ILE A 58 -4.13 10.10 9.22
C ILE A 58 -3.62 10.21 10.65
N GLN A 59 -3.66 9.08 11.37
CA GLN A 59 -3.22 8.97 12.76
C GLN A 59 -1.90 8.19 12.87
N PRO A 60 -1.20 8.27 14.02
CA PRO A 60 0.04 7.52 14.22
C PRO A 60 -0.15 5.99 14.19
N LEU A 61 -1.34 5.50 14.56
CA LEU A 61 -1.63 4.07 14.64
C LEU A 61 -2.69 3.67 13.62
N PRO A 62 -2.41 2.72 12.72
CA PRO A 62 -3.42 2.20 11.79
C PRO A 62 -4.46 1.36 12.52
N ILE A 63 -5.68 1.35 11.98
CA ILE A 63 -6.77 0.51 12.50
C ILE A 63 -6.66 -0.93 12.00
N SER A 64 -6.01 -1.14 10.85
CA SER A 64 -5.71 -2.43 10.27
C SER A 64 -4.61 -2.29 9.22
N GLY A 65 -4.02 -3.39 8.79
CA GLY A 65 -2.98 -3.40 7.78
C GLY A 65 -2.45 -4.80 7.50
N THR A 66 -1.45 -4.86 6.63
CA THR A 66 -0.72 -6.09 6.31
C THR A 66 0.65 -6.10 6.98
N ASP A 67 1.20 -7.30 7.15
CA ASP A 67 2.65 -7.46 7.18
C ASP A 67 3.25 -7.16 5.79
N VAL A 68 4.58 -7.24 5.68
CA VAL A 68 5.29 -7.13 4.40
C VAL A 68 4.82 -8.24 3.46
N THR A 69 4.35 -7.87 2.27
CA THR A 69 3.81 -8.81 1.28
C THR A 69 4.26 -8.48 -0.14
N THR A 70 4.23 -9.46 -1.05
CA THR A 70 4.40 -9.25 -2.50
C THR A 70 3.06 -9.24 -3.24
N ASP A 71 1.96 -9.56 -2.54
CA ASP A 71 0.62 -9.55 -3.11
C ASP A 71 0.14 -8.11 -3.32
N THR A 72 -0.75 -7.91 -4.28
CA THR A 72 -1.34 -6.59 -4.59
C THR A 72 -2.79 -6.47 -4.09
N SER A 73 -3.15 -7.29 -3.11
CA SER A 73 -4.49 -7.34 -2.55
C SER A 73 -4.49 -7.71 -1.08
N PHE A 74 -5.46 -7.18 -0.34
CA PHE A 74 -5.69 -7.52 1.06
C PHE A 74 -7.19 -7.56 1.36
N THR A 75 -7.63 -8.60 2.05
CA THR A 75 -9.01 -8.70 2.54
C THR A 75 -9.07 -8.23 3.98
N TRP A 76 -9.78 -7.13 4.21
CA TRP A 76 -9.98 -6.55 5.53
C TRP A 76 -11.39 -6.83 6.03
N ILE A 77 -11.56 -7.34 7.25
CA ILE A 77 -12.87 -7.32 7.91
C ILE A 77 -13.08 -5.93 8.49
N VAL A 78 -14.08 -5.20 7.99
CA VAL A 78 -14.29 -3.78 8.32
C VAL A 78 -14.72 -3.62 9.78
N ASN A 79 -13.74 -3.45 10.66
CA ASN A 79 -13.88 -3.25 12.11
C ASN A 79 -13.89 -1.77 12.53
N ALA A 80 -14.24 -0.87 11.62
CA ALA A 80 -14.35 0.57 11.86
C ALA A 80 -15.77 0.98 12.28
N THR A 81 -15.89 2.13 12.95
CA THR A 81 -17.17 2.69 13.39
C THR A 81 -17.97 3.26 12.20
N LEU A 82 -19.30 3.14 12.24
CA LEU A 82 -20.20 3.72 11.24
C LEU A 82 -19.97 5.22 11.07
N GLY A 83 -19.99 5.70 9.82
CA GLY A 83 -19.77 7.11 9.48
C GLY A 83 -18.32 7.58 9.57
N GLN A 84 -17.39 6.73 10.01
CA GLN A 84 -15.97 7.08 10.06
C GLN A 84 -15.42 7.30 8.65
N SER A 85 -14.67 8.39 8.46
CA SER A 85 -13.90 8.64 7.23
C SER A 85 -12.56 7.94 7.34
N LEU A 86 -12.24 7.13 6.34
CA LEU A 86 -11.05 6.29 6.27
C LEU A 86 -10.20 6.68 5.07
N VAL A 87 -8.93 6.32 5.14
CA VAL A 87 -7.98 6.43 4.04
C VAL A 87 -7.07 5.19 4.03
N LEU A 88 -6.70 4.73 2.83
CA LEU A 88 -5.72 3.66 2.65
C LEU A 88 -4.36 4.27 2.37
N LEU A 89 -3.32 3.64 2.91
CA LEU A 89 -1.94 3.90 2.53
C LEU A 89 -1.32 2.58 2.07
N VAL A 90 -0.62 2.63 0.94
CA VAL A 90 0.22 1.53 0.50
C VAL A 90 1.63 2.08 0.34
N THR A 91 2.58 1.41 0.96
CA THR A 91 4.00 1.69 0.84
C THR A 91 4.64 0.59 0.01
N ASP A 92 5.37 0.94 -1.03
CA ASP A 92 6.26 0.05 -1.77
C ASP A 92 7.73 0.37 -1.48
N GLU A 93 8.62 -0.56 -1.85
CA GLU A 93 10.06 -0.41 -1.64
C GLU A 93 10.81 -0.58 -2.97
N GLU A 94 11.45 0.50 -3.42
CA GLU A 94 12.34 0.48 -4.58
C GLU A 94 13.78 0.77 -4.13
N ASN A 95 14.67 -0.23 -4.28
CA ASN A 95 16.11 -0.08 -3.99
C ASN A 95 16.41 0.49 -2.59
N GLY A 96 15.63 0.09 -1.57
CA GLY A 96 15.75 0.57 -0.20
C GLY A 96 15.13 1.95 0.07
N SER A 97 14.47 2.55 -0.92
CA SER A 97 13.65 3.75 -0.75
C SER A 97 12.19 3.37 -0.60
N LEU A 98 11.55 3.86 0.45
CA LEU A 98 10.12 3.66 0.67
C LEU A 98 9.31 4.74 -0.03
N HIS A 99 8.32 4.35 -0.82
CA HIS A 99 7.36 5.27 -1.40
C HIS A 99 5.95 4.92 -0.91
N THR A 100 5.31 5.88 -0.24
CA THR A 100 3.92 5.73 0.23
C THR A 100 2.97 6.54 -0.65
N VAL A 101 1.89 5.90 -1.10
CA VAL A 101 0.75 6.58 -1.73
C VAL A 101 -0.48 6.45 -0.85
N SER A 102 -1.42 7.39 -1.02
CA SER A 102 -2.66 7.44 -0.26
C SER A 102 -3.88 7.43 -1.18
N SER A 103 -4.96 6.78 -0.75
CA SER A 103 -6.23 6.77 -1.47
C SER A 103 -6.99 8.09 -1.28
N ALA A 104 -8.08 8.25 -2.04
CA ALA A 104 -9.10 9.23 -1.63
C ALA A 104 -9.80 8.76 -0.34
N PRO A 105 -10.37 9.68 0.47
CA PRO A 105 -11.17 9.28 1.62
C PRO A 105 -12.44 8.54 1.22
N PHE A 106 -12.83 7.54 2.01
CA PHE A 106 -14.09 6.80 1.86
C PHE A 106 -14.74 6.60 3.22
N THR A 107 -16.04 6.29 3.25
CA THR A 107 -16.80 6.22 4.51
C THR A 107 -17.28 4.82 4.84
N VAL A 108 -17.40 4.55 6.13
CA VAL A 108 -18.02 3.33 6.64
C VAL A 108 -19.54 3.46 6.60
N ILE A 109 -20.21 2.50 5.97
CA ILE A 109 -21.67 2.42 5.85
C ILE A 109 -22.22 1.22 6.65
N PRO A 110 -23.52 1.21 6.99
CA PRO A 110 -24.15 0.05 7.61
C PRO A 110 -23.94 -1.22 6.78
N GLY A 111 -23.45 -2.28 7.42
CA GLY A 111 -23.40 -3.62 6.84
C GLY A 111 -24.67 -4.42 7.10
N GLY A 112 -24.79 -5.56 6.43
CA GLY A 112 -25.88 -6.51 6.67
C GLY A 112 -25.67 -7.33 7.95
N ALA A 113 -24.42 -7.56 8.34
CA ALA A 113 -24.05 -8.10 9.63
C ALA A 113 -23.83 -6.98 10.67
N SER A 114 -24.47 -7.11 11.83
CA SER A 114 -24.19 -6.25 13.00
C SER A 114 -23.11 -6.94 13.85
N PHE A 115 -22.21 -6.18 14.49
CA PHE A 115 -21.32 -6.68 15.55
C PHE A 115 -22.15 -6.99 16.80
N VAL A 116 -23.11 -7.92 16.70
CA VAL A 116 -24.01 -8.32 17.79
C VAL A 116 -23.17 -9.03 18.85
N GLY A 117 -22.55 -8.26 19.73
CA GLY A 117 -21.69 -8.79 20.79
C GLY A 117 -20.92 -7.75 21.62
N LEU A 118 -20.75 -6.51 21.15
CA LEU A 118 -19.95 -5.50 21.88
C LEU A 118 -20.77 -4.42 22.60
N ASP A 119 -22.08 -4.33 22.37
CA ASP A 119 -22.97 -3.34 23.02
C ASP A 119 -23.55 -3.78 24.37
N LEU A 120 -23.14 -4.92 24.94
CA LEU A 120 -23.61 -5.37 26.26
C LEU A 120 -22.64 -5.12 27.43
N LEU A 121 -21.53 -4.42 27.21
CA LEU A 121 -20.54 -4.11 28.28
C LEU A 121 -20.61 -2.67 28.82
N ILE A 122 -21.65 -1.91 28.48
CA ILE A 122 -21.96 -0.63 29.12
C ILE A 122 -23.36 -0.70 29.75
N ARG A 123 -23.54 -1.57 30.74
CA ARG A 123 -24.49 -1.41 31.85
C ARG A 123 -23.98 -2.08 33.11
#